data_AF-A0A6L9MI54-F1
#
_entry.id   AF-A0A6L9MI54-F1
#
_cell.length_a   1.000
_cell.length_b   1.000
_cell.length_c   1.000
_cell.angle_alpha   90.00
_cell.angle_beta   90.00
_cell.angle_gamma   90.00
#
_symmetry.space_group_name_H-M   'P 1'
#
loop_
_entity.id
_entity.type
_entity.pdbx_description
1 polymer ?
#
loop_
_entity_poly.entity_id
_entity_poly.type
_entity_poly.pdbx_seq_one_letter_code
_entity_poly.pdbx_strand_id
1 'polypeptide(L)'
;MARHWPDIPYLAWRETCQALQLYLQIVGKYRLAHTPWLNHSWTATFYVTARGLTTSPVPDGPGIEIVFDLIDHRVIATSSDGGIVSFALEPMTVAGFHARFVALIDELGGTPRFHGRPNEVADPLAFVDDHRDRPYDADAVTRFFRATAAADRVFKAFRTSFLGKQSPSHLFWGSFDLAVTRFSGQRAPLHPGGIPALPDSVTREAYDHEVASAGFWPGGGGIDYPAFYAYAYPTPGGYAAATVEPEAAFWASGLGEFILPYDAVQGADDPDATLLAFLESTYLAAASLGRWDRDALECAPGIAGQPREIAASPAPAAEDAPEPTPIDPAGIQREEGPAKGRYLLRGDGLEAEMSYSRAGARLLIIDHTSVPDAWRGRKVGEHLVRRAVEDARAAGRLILPLCPFAKAQFDRHAEWHDVLDKR
;
A
#
# COMPACT_ATOMS: atom_id res chain seq x y z
N MET A 1 10.19 -30.27 12.29
CA MET A 1 9.73 -29.72 13.58
C MET A 1 8.31 -29.25 13.38
N ALA A 2 7.36 -29.72 14.19
CA ALA A 2 5.97 -29.26 14.10
C ALA A 2 5.93 -27.73 14.30
N ARG A 3 5.21 -27.02 13.43
CA ARG A 3 5.00 -25.56 13.57
C ARG A 3 4.08 -25.37 14.78
N HIS A 4 4.65 -24.93 15.91
CA HIS A 4 3.94 -24.86 17.18
C HIS A 4 3.13 -23.58 17.31
N TRP A 5 1.81 -23.72 17.47
CA TRP A 5 0.89 -22.66 17.85
C TRP A 5 0.72 -22.68 19.38
N PRO A 6 1.20 -21.67 20.12
CA PRO A 6 1.18 -21.68 21.59
C PRO A 6 -0.23 -21.41 22.13
N ASP A 7 -0.53 -21.94 23.31
CA ASP A 7 -1.73 -21.52 24.04
C ASP A 7 -1.61 -20.06 24.53
N ILE A 8 -2.69 -19.30 24.43
CA ILE A 8 -2.75 -17.86 24.77
C ILE A 8 -4.06 -17.52 25.49
N PRO A 9 -4.31 -18.07 26.69
CA PRO A 9 -5.58 -17.92 27.39
C PRO A 9 -5.80 -16.46 27.83
N TYR A 10 -6.58 -15.69 27.07
CA TYR A 10 -6.75 -14.24 27.22
C TYR A 10 -7.00 -13.79 28.66
N LEU A 11 -7.92 -14.44 29.36
CA LEU A 11 -8.29 -14.07 30.73
C LEU A 11 -7.12 -14.09 31.72
N ALA A 12 -6.14 -14.99 31.52
CA ALA A 12 -4.99 -15.12 32.43
C ALA A 12 -3.98 -13.97 32.30
N TRP A 13 -3.91 -13.32 31.14
CA TRP A 13 -2.93 -12.25 30.87
C TRP A 13 -3.56 -10.93 30.43
N ARG A 14 -4.88 -10.79 30.53
CA ARG A 14 -5.66 -9.61 30.09
C ARG A 14 -5.07 -8.29 30.56
N GLU A 15 -4.66 -8.19 31.83
CA GLU A 15 -4.10 -6.95 32.37
C GLU A 15 -2.75 -6.60 31.71
N THR A 16 -1.89 -7.60 31.45
CA THR A 16 -0.65 -7.43 30.69
C THR A 16 -0.92 -7.11 29.22
N CYS A 17 -1.93 -7.74 28.61
CA CYS A 17 -2.38 -7.48 27.24
C CYS A 17 -2.80 -6.01 27.06
N GLN A 18 -3.66 -5.51 27.96
CA GLN A 18 -4.14 -4.12 27.93
C GLN A 18 -3.00 -3.12 28.17
N ALA A 19 -2.07 -3.43 29.08
CA ALA A 19 -0.89 -2.58 29.31
C ALA A 19 -0.01 -2.53 28.05
N LEU A 20 0.27 -3.68 27.43
CA LEU A 20 1.07 -3.77 26.21
C LEU A 20 0.43 -3.01 25.04
N GLN A 21 -0.89 -3.09 24.87
CA GLN A 21 -1.62 -2.29 23.90
C GLN A 21 -1.36 -0.79 24.12
N LEU A 22 -1.49 -0.28 25.35
CA LEU A 22 -1.26 1.13 25.67
C LEU A 22 0.20 1.55 25.44
N TYR A 23 1.17 0.68 25.74
CA TYR A 23 2.58 0.92 25.44
C TYR A 23 2.83 1.03 23.92
N LEU A 24 2.22 0.13 23.13
CA LEU A 24 2.27 0.19 21.67
C LEU A 24 1.56 1.42 21.13
N GLN A 25 0.47 1.89 21.75
CA GLN A 25 -0.16 3.16 21.35
C GLN A 25 0.78 4.34 21.53
N ILE A 26 1.53 4.42 22.64
CA ILE A 26 2.50 5.51 22.88
C ILE A 26 3.53 5.56 21.75
N VAL A 27 4.17 4.42 21.45
CA VAL A 27 5.18 4.33 20.39
C VAL A 27 4.57 4.51 18.99
N GLY A 28 3.39 3.95 18.76
CA GLY A 28 2.66 4.05 17.50
C GLY A 28 2.22 5.47 17.19
N LYS A 29 1.86 6.25 18.21
CA LYS A 29 1.53 7.68 18.09
C LYS A 29 2.74 8.54 17.80
N TYR A 30 3.90 8.19 18.36
CA TYR A 30 5.16 8.80 17.94
C TYR A 30 5.43 8.52 16.45
N ARG A 31 5.37 7.26 16.00
CA ARG A 31 5.51 6.94 14.57
C ARG A 31 4.52 7.74 13.71
N LEU A 32 3.25 7.79 14.12
CA LEU A 32 2.18 8.48 13.41
C LEU A 32 2.44 9.99 13.29
N ALA A 33 2.93 10.63 14.35
CA ALA A 33 3.19 12.07 14.36
C ALA A 33 4.41 12.48 13.52
N HIS A 34 5.34 11.55 13.31
CA HIS A 34 6.62 11.83 12.66
C HIS A 34 6.74 11.25 11.25
N THR A 35 5.80 10.44 10.78
CA THR A 35 5.84 9.82 9.44
C THR A 35 4.80 10.45 8.52
N PRO A 36 5.14 10.83 7.27
CA PRO A 36 4.17 11.30 6.30
C PRO A 36 3.02 10.30 6.11
N TRP A 37 1.79 10.79 6.07
CA TRP A 37 0.59 9.95 5.99
C TRP A 37 0.63 9.03 4.76
N LEU A 38 0.50 7.73 5.00
CA LEU A 38 0.33 6.72 3.96
C LEU A 38 -1.15 6.34 3.93
N ASN A 39 -1.63 6.01 2.73
CA ASN A 39 -3.01 5.63 2.53
C ASN A 39 -3.46 4.48 3.44
N HIS A 40 -4.74 4.51 3.77
CA HIS A 40 -5.44 3.65 4.70
C HIS A 40 -4.86 3.64 6.11
N SER A 41 -4.35 4.79 6.56
CA SER A 41 -3.74 4.94 7.89
C SER A 41 -2.59 3.95 8.16
N TRP A 42 -1.93 3.42 7.13
CA TRP A 42 -0.89 2.40 7.28
C TRP A 42 0.38 2.89 7.99
N THR A 43 0.52 4.19 8.20
CA THR A 43 1.50 4.79 9.11
C THR A 43 1.27 4.45 10.58
N ALA A 44 0.06 4.06 10.96
CA ALA A 44 -0.34 3.75 12.34
C ALA A 44 -0.15 2.25 12.71
N THR A 45 0.91 1.60 12.22
CA THR A 45 1.10 0.14 12.39
C THR A 45 2.46 -0.27 12.94
N PHE A 46 2.59 -1.54 13.32
CA PHE A 46 3.86 -2.22 13.61
C PHE A 46 4.03 -3.44 12.69
N TYR A 47 5.26 -3.89 12.50
CA TYR A 47 5.58 -5.08 11.71
C TYR A 47 6.22 -6.16 12.55
N VAL A 48 5.88 -7.42 12.27
CA VAL A 48 6.44 -8.58 12.98
C VAL A 48 7.90 -8.80 12.58
N THR A 49 8.78 -8.93 13.57
CA THR A 49 10.20 -9.26 13.41
C THR A 49 10.48 -10.68 13.92
N ALA A 50 11.73 -11.13 13.81
CA ALA A 50 12.14 -12.41 14.39
C ALA A 50 12.04 -12.47 15.93
N ARG A 51 11.89 -11.33 16.61
CA ARG A 51 11.92 -11.22 18.08
C ARG A 51 10.75 -10.44 18.68
N GLY A 52 9.90 -9.81 17.87
CA GLY A 52 8.77 -9.02 18.36
C GLY A 52 8.17 -8.11 17.29
N LEU A 53 8.07 -6.82 17.58
CA LEU A 53 7.40 -5.82 16.74
C LEU A 53 8.33 -4.63 16.46
N THR A 54 8.31 -4.08 15.24
CA THR A 54 9.08 -2.88 14.87
C THR A 54 8.20 -1.80 14.25
N THR A 55 8.57 -0.54 14.46
CA THR A 55 8.02 0.61 13.73
C THR A 55 8.56 0.71 12.30
N SER A 56 9.65 0.02 11.96
CA SER A 56 10.62 0.42 10.93
C SER A 56 11.22 1.83 11.21
N PRO A 57 12.20 2.32 10.44
CA PRO A 57 12.76 3.66 10.68
C PRO A 57 11.69 4.76 10.60
N VAL A 58 11.55 5.52 11.69
CA VAL A 58 10.72 6.73 11.78
C VAL A 58 11.59 7.93 11.38
N PRO A 59 11.13 8.82 10.47
CA PRO A 59 11.94 9.94 9.97
C PRO A 59 11.92 11.11 10.97
N ASP A 60 12.52 10.89 12.14
CA ASP A 60 12.71 11.86 13.20
C ASP A 60 14.18 11.88 13.64
N GLY A 61 14.74 13.08 13.83
CA GLY A 61 16.17 13.26 14.04
C GLY A 61 17.02 12.56 12.96
N PRO A 62 18.02 11.73 13.33
CA PRO A 62 18.83 10.94 12.40
C PRO A 62 18.07 9.76 11.74
N GLY A 63 16.81 9.51 12.12
CA GLY A 63 16.03 8.34 11.74
C GLY A 63 16.12 7.26 12.81
N ILE A 64 15.00 7.02 13.51
CA ILE A 64 14.93 6.17 14.71
C ILE A 64 13.98 5.00 14.47
N GLU A 65 14.48 3.77 14.63
CA GLU A 65 13.66 2.56 14.67
C GLU A 65 13.38 2.17 16.11
N ILE A 66 12.11 1.85 16.43
CA ILE A 66 11.73 1.31 17.73
C ILE A 66 11.31 -0.15 17.57
N VAL A 67 11.95 -1.02 18.35
CA VAL A 67 11.66 -2.45 18.43
C VAL A 67 11.18 -2.79 19.83
N PHE A 68 10.02 -3.45 19.90
CA PHE A 68 9.62 -4.23 21.07
C PHE A 68 10.21 -5.63 20.91
N ASP A 69 11.28 -5.93 21.64
CA ASP A 69 11.81 -7.28 21.77
C ASP A 69 10.97 -8.02 22.81
N LEU A 70 10.14 -8.95 22.34
CA LEU A 70 9.17 -9.69 23.13
C LEU A 70 9.72 -11.06 23.60
N ILE A 71 11.02 -11.30 23.37
CA ILE A 71 11.78 -12.45 23.87
C ILE A 71 12.67 -12.05 25.05
N ASP A 72 13.42 -10.95 24.91
CA ASP A 72 14.25 -10.40 26.00
C ASP A 72 13.49 -9.35 26.82
N HIS A 73 12.24 -9.06 26.44
CA HIS A 73 11.34 -8.12 27.11
C HIS A 73 11.96 -6.72 27.25
N ARG A 74 12.22 -6.08 26.10
CA ARG A 74 12.81 -4.73 26.04
C ARG A 74 12.15 -3.87 24.98
N VAL A 75 12.16 -2.56 25.21
CA VAL A 75 12.02 -1.56 24.14
C VAL A 75 13.42 -1.13 23.76
N ILE A 76 13.75 -1.27 22.49
CA ILE A 76 15.06 -0.92 21.92
C ILE A 76 14.82 0.15 20.86
N ALA A 77 15.54 1.25 20.96
CA ALA A 77 15.56 2.28 19.95
C ALA A 77 16.95 2.32 19.31
N THR A 78 16.98 2.27 17.98
CA THR A 78 18.21 2.33 17.20
C THR A 78 18.13 3.52 16.25
N SER A 79 19.17 4.35 16.28
CA SER A 79 19.33 5.50 15.39
C SER A 79 20.19 5.13 14.18
N SER A 80 19.94 5.76 13.04
CA SER A 80 20.71 5.53 11.81
C SER A 80 22.16 6.05 11.90
N ASP A 81 22.50 6.83 12.92
CA ASP A 81 23.88 7.24 13.23
C ASP A 81 24.63 6.26 14.17
N GLY A 82 23.99 5.14 14.52
CA GLY A 82 24.57 4.07 15.33
C GLY A 82 24.24 4.15 16.82
N GLY A 83 23.50 5.17 17.28
CA GLY A 83 23.00 5.24 18.65
C GLY A 83 22.03 4.10 18.98
N ILE A 84 22.19 3.47 20.14
CA ILE A 84 21.28 2.42 20.63
C ILE A 84 20.97 2.69 22.10
N VAL A 85 19.68 2.85 22.41
CA VAL A 85 19.16 3.05 23.78
C VAL A 85 18.06 2.03 24.03
N SER A 86 17.94 1.50 25.25
CA SER A 86 16.89 0.54 25.56
C SER A 86 16.51 0.52 27.03
N PHE A 87 15.28 0.09 27.33
CA PHE A 87 14.82 -0.18 28.69
C PHE A 87 14.00 -1.48 28.74
N ALA A 88 13.91 -2.08 29.93
CA ALA A 88 13.19 -3.33 30.14
C ALA A 88 11.66 -3.13 30.14
N LEU A 89 10.94 -4.07 29.54
CA LEU A 89 9.52 -4.26 29.73
C LEU A 89 9.33 -5.09 31.01
N GLU A 90 8.79 -4.44 32.02
CA GLU A 90 8.60 -4.96 33.38
C GLU A 90 7.32 -4.34 33.95
N PRO A 91 6.83 -4.77 35.13
CA PRO A 91 5.66 -4.16 35.75
C PRO A 91 5.86 -2.64 35.93
N MET A 92 5.03 -1.82 35.27
CA MET A 92 5.09 -0.36 35.34
C MET A 92 3.77 0.29 34.98
N THR A 93 3.56 1.52 35.43
CA THR A 93 2.40 2.32 35.02
C THR A 93 2.54 2.77 33.57
N VAL A 94 1.42 3.16 32.96
CA VAL A 94 1.43 3.72 31.59
C VAL A 94 2.15 5.07 31.55
N ALA A 95 1.99 5.90 32.59
CA ALA A 95 2.76 7.13 32.77
C ALA A 95 4.26 6.86 32.90
N GLY A 96 4.64 5.78 33.59
CA GLY A 96 6.03 5.35 33.73
C GLY A 96 6.65 4.92 32.40
N PHE A 97 5.92 4.11 31.61
CA PHE A 97 6.35 3.74 30.27
C PHE A 97 6.49 4.98 29.36
N HIS A 98 5.50 5.87 29.38
CA HIS A 98 5.53 7.13 28.63
C HIS A 98 6.79 7.95 28.95
N ALA A 99 7.11 8.15 30.23
CA ALA A 99 8.28 8.91 30.65
C ALA A 99 9.60 8.26 30.18
N ARG A 100 9.73 6.93 30.31
CA ARG A 100 10.90 6.18 29.81
C ARG A 100 11.05 6.28 28.29
N PHE A 101 9.95 6.21 27.56
CA PHE A 101 9.95 6.32 26.11
C PHE A 101 10.34 7.73 25.63
N VAL A 102 9.79 8.79 26.23
CA VAL A 102 10.16 10.18 25.93
C VAL A 102 11.66 10.39 26.13
N ALA A 103 12.21 9.96 27.27
CA ALA A 103 13.63 10.08 27.56
C ALA A 103 14.50 9.31 26.55
N LEU A 104 14.06 8.11 26.13
CA LEU A 104 14.74 7.30 25.13
C LEU A 104 14.80 7.99 23.75
N ILE A 105 13.75 8.70 23.34
CA ILE A 105 13.75 9.44 22.07
C ILE A 105 14.63 10.69 22.18
N ASP A 106 14.56 11.43 23.28
CA ASP A 106 15.40 12.61 23.53
C ASP A 106 16.89 12.25 23.52
N GLU A 107 17.27 11.12 24.12
CA GLU A 107 18.67 10.64 24.17
C GLU A 107 19.25 10.35 22.78
N LEU A 108 18.41 9.86 21.85
CA LEU A 108 18.78 9.61 20.45
C LEU A 108 18.67 10.86 19.55
N GLY A 109 18.41 12.03 20.12
CA GLY A 109 18.27 13.28 19.36
C GLY A 109 16.98 13.36 18.53
N GLY A 110 15.98 12.53 18.83
CA GLY A 110 14.64 12.65 18.29
C GLY A 110 13.85 13.76 18.97
N THR A 111 12.59 13.93 18.55
CA THR A 111 11.67 14.91 19.12
C THR A 111 10.38 14.22 19.57
N PRO A 112 10.19 13.87 20.85
CA PRO A 112 9.06 13.07 21.32
C PRO A 112 7.75 13.87 21.40
N ARG A 113 7.22 14.35 20.27
CA ARG A 113 5.96 15.12 20.19
C ARG A 113 4.86 14.32 19.52
N PHE A 114 3.88 13.87 20.29
CA PHE A 114 2.73 13.12 19.79
C PHE A 114 1.50 13.30 20.68
N HIS A 115 0.32 12.91 20.19
CA HIS A 115 -0.93 13.05 20.93
C HIS A 115 -0.95 12.17 22.18
N GLY A 116 -1.07 12.76 23.37
CA GLY A 116 -0.90 12.07 24.67
C GLY A 116 -2.08 11.23 25.18
N ARG A 117 -3.11 10.96 24.36
CA ARG A 117 -4.27 10.12 24.78
C ARG A 117 -4.49 8.93 23.85
N PRO A 118 -4.91 7.76 24.37
CA PRO A 118 -5.29 6.58 23.58
C PRO A 118 -6.38 6.84 22.54
N ASN A 119 -6.38 6.04 21.47
CA ASN A 119 -7.49 5.88 20.53
C ASN A 119 -8.17 4.53 20.75
N GLU A 120 -9.43 4.39 20.32
CA GLU A 120 -10.18 3.11 20.31
C GLU A 120 -10.41 2.50 21.69
N VAL A 121 -10.26 3.32 22.73
CA VAL A 121 -10.54 3.01 24.13
C VAL A 121 -11.67 3.91 24.58
N ALA A 122 -12.69 3.34 25.23
CA ALA A 122 -13.76 4.11 25.84
C ALA A 122 -13.22 4.96 27.00
N ASP A 123 -13.62 6.24 27.06
CA ASP A 123 -13.23 7.20 28.10
C ASP A 123 -11.71 7.22 28.42
N PRO A 124 -10.85 7.50 27.42
CA PRO A 124 -9.42 7.28 27.57
C PRO A 124 -8.77 8.33 28.50
N LEU A 125 -8.05 7.85 29.50
CA LEU A 125 -7.16 8.66 30.33
C LEU A 125 -5.90 9.05 29.53
N ALA A 126 -5.34 10.24 29.75
CA ALA A 126 -4.07 10.60 29.13
C ALA A 126 -2.95 9.69 29.64
N PHE A 127 -1.98 9.35 28.78
CA PHE A 127 -0.91 8.42 29.14
C PHE A 127 -0.12 8.91 30.36
N VAL A 128 0.15 10.21 30.43
CA VAL A 128 0.88 10.85 31.53
C VAL A 128 0.14 10.82 32.87
N ASP A 129 -1.19 10.67 32.85
CA ASP A 129 -2.04 10.65 34.04
C ASP A 129 -2.36 9.21 34.50
N ASP A 130 -2.09 8.20 33.68
CA ASP A 130 -2.38 6.79 34.00
C ASP A 130 -1.30 6.17 34.88
N HIS A 131 -1.43 6.44 36.18
CA HIS A 131 -0.57 5.93 37.26
C HIS A 131 -1.03 4.58 37.84
N ARG A 132 -1.94 3.86 37.18
CA ARG A 132 -2.37 2.54 37.67
C ARG A 132 -1.24 1.52 37.51
N ASP A 133 -0.99 0.73 38.54
CA ASP A 133 -0.03 -0.38 38.47
C ASP A 133 -0.48 -1.41 37.43
N ARG A 134 0.43 -1.80 36.54
CA ARG A 134 0.18 -2.82 35.53
C ARG A 134 1.11 -4.02 35.74
N PRO A 135 0.57 -5.23 35.89
CA PRO A 135 1.40 -6.43 35.90
C PRO A 135 1.98 -6.70 34.52
N TYR A 136 3.15 -7.35 34.48
CA TYR A 136 3.79 -7.77 33.24
C TYR A 136 4.17 -9.25 33.33
N ASP A 137 3.40 -10.10 32.68
CA ASP A 137 3.70 -11.53 32.49
C ASP A 137 4.54 -11.71 31.22
N ALA A 138 5.85 -11.86 31.39
CA ALA A 138 6.81 -12.07 30.32
C ALA A 138 6.50 -13.32 29.49
N ASP A 139 6.19 -14.44 30.15
CA ASP A 139 5.90 -15.70 29.46
C ASP A 139 4.64 -15.58 28.59
N ALA A 140 3.59 -14.92 29.09
CA ALA A 140 2.38 -14.66 28.31
C ALA A 140 2.67 -13.76 27.09
N VAL A 141 3.49 -12.73 27.24
CA VAL A 141 3.89 -11.85 26.11
C VAL A 141 4.70 -12.62 25.07
N THR A 142 5.61 -13.51 25.48
CA THR A 142 6.33 -14.37 24.53
C THR A 142 5.38 -15.34 23.81
N ARG A 143 4.38 -15.93 24.51
CA ARG A 143 3.37 -16.77 23.86
C ARG A 143 2.54 -15.98 22.85
N PHE A 144 2.10 -14.76 23.22
CA PHE A 144 1.43 -13.84 22.29
C PHE A 144 2.29 -13.55 21.06
N PHE A 145 3.55 -13.18 21.23
CA PHE A 145 4.45 -12.93 20.11
C PHE A 145 4.56 -14.15 19.18
N ARG A 146 4.73 -15.34 19.74
CA ARG A 146 4.82 -16.58 18.96
C ARG A 146 3.52 -16.89 18.21
N ALA A 147 2.36 -16.63 18.80
CA ALA A 147 1.07 -16.74 18.12
C ALA A 147 0.94 -15.72 16.97
N THR A 148 1.31 -14.47 17.22
CA THR A 148 1.32 -13.40 16.20
C THR A 148 2.28 -13.72 15.05
N ALA A 149 3.48 -14.25 15.34
CA ALA A 149 4.43 -14.71 14.32
C ALA A 149 3.92 -15.93 13.54
N ALA A 150 3.10 -16.78 14.17
CA ALA A 150 2.42 -17.88 13.48
C ALA A 150 1.33 -17.38 12.52
N ALA A 151 0.48 -16.46 12.97
CA ALA A 151 -0.52 -15.80 12.14
C ALA A 151 0.12 -15.03 10.97
N ASP A 152 1.15 -14.23 11.23
CA ASP A 152 1.88 -13.45 10.22
C ASP A 152 2.45 -14.32 9.10
N ARG A 153 2.95 -15.52 9.42
CA ARG A 153 3.42 -16.48 8.41
C ARG A 153 2.29 -16.91 7.47
N VAL A 154 1.11 -17.22 8.00
CA VAL A 154 -0.05 -17.60 7.18
C VAL A 154 -0.56 -16.40 6.39
N PHE A 155 -0.63 -15.22 7.00
CA PHE A 155 -1.03 -13.99 6.30
C PHE A 155 -0.08 -13.68 5.14
N LYS A 156 1.24 -13.86 5.33
CA LYS A 156 2.22 -13.72 4.25
C LYS A 156 1.99 -14.72 3.11
N ALA A 157 1.61 -15.98 3.41
CA ALA A 157 1.25 -16.96 2.41
C ALA A 157 -0.04 -16.58 1.68
N PHE A 158 -1.09 -16.21 2.42
CA PHE A 158 -2.37 -15.73 1.87
C PHE A 158 -2.17 -14.56 0.91
N ARG A 159 -1.29 -13.61 1.21
CA ARG A 159 -1.00 -12.46 0.33
C ARG A 159 -0.48 -12.85 -1.06
N THR A 160 0.10 -14.04 -1.22
CA THR A 160 0.74 -14.46 -2.49
C THR A 160 -0.24 -14.85 -3.59
N SER A 161 -1.50 -15.14 -3.27
CA SER A 161 -2.55 -15.49 -4.25
C SER A 161 -3.34 -14.27 -4.74
N PHE A 162 -2.81 -13.05 -4.58
CA PHE A 162 -3.48 -11.82 -4.94
C PHE A 162 -2.53 -10.83 -5.63
N LEU A 163 -2.97 -10.26 -6.76
CA LEU A 163 -2.23 -9.36 -7.64
C LEU A 163 -2.58 -7.89 -7.39
N GLY A 164 -3.78 -7.62 -6.89
CA GLY A 164 -4.24 -6.27 -6.61
C GLY A 164 -3.52 -5.61 -5.44
N LYS A 165 -3.92 -4.37 -5.14
CA LYS A 165 -3.46 -3.68 -3.94
C LYS A 165 -3.84 -4.48 -2.70
N GLN A 166 -2.89 -4.64 -1.78
CA GLN A 166 -3.10 -5.30 -0.50
C GLN A 166 -2.15 -4.72 0.55
N SER A 167 -2.56 -4.76 1.82
CA SER A 167 -1.71 -4.31 2.92
C SER A 167 -0.54 -5.30 3.15
N PRO A 168 0.53 -4.87 3.85
CA PRO A 168 1.37 -5.80 4.59
C PRO A 168 0.56 -6.57 5.64
N SER A 169 1.13 -7.66 6.15
CA SER A 169 0.73 -8.18 7.46
C SER A 169 1.30 -7.24 8.52
N HIS A 170 0.42 -6.55 9.25
CA HIS A 170 0.82 -5.46 10.14
C HIS A 170 -0.13 -5.32 11.33
N LEU A 171 0.38 -4.80 12.44
CA LEU A 171 -0.38 -4.69 13.69
C LEU A 171 -0.86 -3.26 13.90
N PHE A 172 -2.17 -3.05 14.04
CA PHE A 172 -2.76 -1.79 14.46
C PHE A 172 -2.74 -1.70 15.98
N TRP A 173 -2.14 -0.64 16.52
CA TRP A 173 -2.00 -0.47 17.97
C TRP A 173 -3.29 0.06 18.63
N GLY A 174 -4.20 0.65 17.86
CA GLY A 174 -5.50 1.13 18.33
C GLY A 174 -6.35 -0.04 18.83
N SER A 175 -6.72 -0.91 17.91
CA SER A 175 -7.50 -2.14 18.08
C SER A 175 -6.71 -3.32 18.64
N PHE A 176 -5.37 -3.24 18.62
CA PHE A 176 -4.44 -4.28 19.07
C PHE A 176 -4.58 -5.62 18.35
N ASP A 177 -4.53 -5.55 17.03
CA ASP A 177 -4.73 -6.69 16.15
C ASP A 177 -3.74 -6.71 15.00
N LEU A 178 -3.38 -7.91 14.58
CA LEU A 178 -2.65 -8.13 13.34
C LEU A 178 -3.65 -8.24 12.19
N ALA A 179 -3.49 -7.47 11.12
CA ALA A 179 -4.42 -7.44 10.00
C ALA A 179 -3.73 -7.67 8.65
N VAL A 180 -4.51 -8.16 7.69
CA VAL A 180 -4.19 -8.21 6.26
C VAL A 180 -5.44 -7.89 5.44
N THR A 181 -5.31 -6.97 4.49
CA THR A 181 -6.45 -6.43 3.72
C THR A 181 -6.18 -6.48 2.23
N ARG A 182 -7.15 -6.99 1.47
CA ARG A 182 -7.19 -6.98 0.00
C ARG A 182 -8.19 -5.92 -0.47
N PHE A 183 -7.91 -5.31 -1.61
CA PHE A 183 -8.71 -4.22 -2.18
C PHE A 183 -9.23 -4.61 -3.56
N SER A 184 -10.50 -4.32 -3.84
CA SER A 184 -11.09 -4.56 -5.16
C SER A 184 -10.57 -3.62 -6.24
N GLY A 185 -10.04 -2.46 -5.82
CA GLY A 185 -9.70 -1.33 -6.69
C GLY A 185 -10.84 -0.33 -6.89
N GLN A 186 -12.06 -0.66 -6.48
CA GLN A 186 -13.22 0.24 -6.54
C GLN A 186 -13.34 1.10 -5.29
N ARG A 187 -13.98 2.28 -5.45
CA ARG A 187 -14.30 3.18 -4.34
C ARG A 187 -15.45 2.61 -3.51
N ALA A 188 -15.33 2.74 -2.19
CA ALA A 188 -16.42 2.42 -1.27
C ALA A 188 -17.27 3.68 -0.95
N PRO A 189 -18.51 3.50 -0.46
CA PRO A 189 -19.25 4.56 0.20
C PRO A 189 -18.47 5.15 1.37
N LEU A 190 -18.83 6.38 1.79
CA LEU A 190 -18.17 7.01 2.92
C LEU A 190 -18.48 6.26 4.23
N HIS A 191 -17.44 5.93 5.00
CA HIS A 191 -17.61 5.26 6.29
C HIS A 191 -18.38 6.14 7.29
N PRO A 192 -19.36 5.58 8.03
CA PRO A 192 -20.16 6.36 8.98
C PRO A 192 -19.30 7.04 10.05
N GLY A 193 -18.23 6.37 10.50
CA GLY A 193 -17.36 6.84 11.58
C GLY A 193 -17.87 6.36 12.93
N GLY A 194 -17.58 7.12 13.99
CA GLY A 194 -18.11 6.83 15.34
C GLY A 194 -17.30 5.81 16.14
N ILE A 195 -16.07 5.50 15.71
CA ILE A 195 -15.16 4.66 16.50
C ILE A 195 -14.68 5.46 17.74
N PRO A 196 -14.76 4.89 18.96
CA PRO A 196 -14.42 5.61 20.19
C PRO A 196 -13.04 6.26 20.16
N ALA A 197 -12.99 7.54 20.51
CA ALA A 197 -11.76 8.33 20.57
C ALA A 197 -10.91 8.29 19.28
N LEU A 198 -11.47 7.98 18.11
CA LEU A 198 -10.79 7.99 16.82
C LEU A 198 -11.45 9.05 15.91
N PRO A 199 -10.69 9.99 15.31
CA PRO A 199 -11.28 10.95 14.40
C PRO A 199 -11.88 10.26 13.18
N ASP A 200 -13.14 10.59 12.85
CA ASP A 200 -13.84 10.02 11.69
C ASP A 200 -13.06 10.12 10.37
N SER A 201 -12.26 11.17 10.20
CA SER A 201 -11.42 11.35 9.01
C SER A 201 -10.41 10.21 8.83
N VAL A 202 -9.90 9.65 9.93
CA VAL A 202 -8.98 8.50 9.91
C VAL A 202 -9.72 7.27 9.40
N THR A 203 -10.88 6.95 9.98
CA THR A 203 -11.69 5.80 9.56
C THR A 203 -12.21 5.95 8.13
N ARG A 204 -12.66 7.14 7.73
CA ARG A 204 -13.16 7.40 6.36
C ARG A 204 -12.05 7.27 5.31
N GLU A 205 -10.81 7.60 5.67
CA GLU A 205 -9.65 7.39 4.81
C GLU A 205 -9.23 5.91 4.79
N ALA A 206 -9.24 5.24 5.95
CA ALA A 206 -8.99 3.80 6.07
C ALA A 206 -9.90 2.95 5.16
N TYR A 207 -11.16 3.37 5.00
CA TYR A 207 -12.19 2.65 4.26
C TYR A 207 -12.66 3.37 2.98
N ASP A 208 -11.78 4.14 2.30
CA ASP A 208 -12.15 4.88 1.08
C ASP A 208 -12.26 4.01 -0.21
N HIS A 209 -11.99 2.71 -0.09
CA HIS A 209 -12.10 1.69 -1.15
C HIS A 209 -12.77 0.43 -0.61
N GLU A 210 -13.29 -0.40 -1.52
CA GLU A 210 -13.85 -1.69 -1.13
C GLU A 210 -12.74 -2.62 -0.66
N VAL A 211 -12.97 -3.25 0.49
CA VAL A 211 -11.99 -4.12 1.15
C VAL A 211 -12.59 -5.44 1.59
N ALA A 212 -11.74 -6.46 1.60
CA ALA A 212 -11.90 -7.69 2.35
C ALA A 212 -10.70 -7.76 3.29
N SER A 213 -10.96 -7.66 4.59
CA SER A 213 -9.93 -7.65 5.63
C SER A 213 -10.11 -8.85 6.54
N ALA A 214 -8.99 -9.38 7.02
CA ALA A 214 -8.95 -10.41 8.03
C ALA A 214 -7.81 -10.14 9.00
N GLY A 215 -7.95 -10.61 10.23
CA GLY A 215 -6.95 -10.37 11.25
C GLY A 215 -7.00 -11.32 12.42
N PHE A 216 -6.21 -11.01 13.44
CA PHE A 216 -6.02 -11.80 14.65
C PHE A 216 -6.04 -10.90 15.89
N TRP A 217 -6.91 -11.24 16.83
CA TRP A 217 -6.94 -10.66 18.17
C TRP A 217 -6.37 -11.63 19.21
N PRO A 218 -5.54 -11.15 20.14
CA PRO A 218 -5.21 -11.90 21.36
C PRO A 218 -6.39 -12.04 22.34
N GLY A 219 -7.51 -11.38 22.05
CA GLY A 219 -8.68 -11.17 22.91
C GLY A 219 -8.90 -9.67 23.17
N GLY A 220 -10.09 -9.31 23.63
CA GLY A 220 -10.56 -7.92 23.71
C GLY A 220 -11.51 -7.56 22.56
N GLY A 221 -11.93 -6.29 22.48
CA GLY A 221 -12.71 -5.81 21.32
C GLY A 221 -14.11 -6.41 21.14
N GLY A 222 -14.70 -6.97 22.20
CA GLY A 222 -16.04 -7.60 22.17
C GLY A 222 -16.03 -9.12 22.29
N ILE A 223 -14.84 -9.75 22.36
CA ILE A 223 -14.66 -11.17 22.67
C ILE A 223 -13.62 -11.37 23.78
N ASP A 224 -13.86 -12.35 24.65
CA ASP A 224 -12.99 -12.65 25.82
C ASP A 224 -12.04 -13.83 25.56
N TYR A 225 -11.77 -14.13 24.29
CA TYR A 225 -10.86 -15.18 23.85
C TYR A 225 -10.12 -14.74 22.58
N PRO A 226 -8.93 -15.32 22.31
CA PRO A 226 -8.21 -15.05 21.07
C PRO A 226 -8.96 -15.62 19.86
N ALA A 227 -9.02 -14.87 18.78
CA ALA A 227 -9.70 -15.30 17.58
C ALA A 227 -9.11 -14.64 16.33
N PHE A 228 -9.37 -15.28 15.19
CA PHE A 228 -9.26 -14.66 13.89
C PHE A 228 -10.60 -14.07 13.49
N TYR A 229 -10.55 -13.01 12.71
CA TYR A 229 -11.74 -12.34 12.21
C TYR A 229 -11.63 -12.06 10.71
N ALA A 230 -12.77 -11.88 10.05
CA ALA A 230 -12.82 -11.43 8.67
C ALA A 230 -14.09 -10.61 8.39
N TYR A 231 -13.93 -9.50 7.68
CA TYR A 231 -15.03 -8.63 7.28
C TYR A 231 -14.81 -8.03 5.89
N ALA A 232 -15.89 -7.49 5.33
CA ALA A 232 -15.86 -6.75 4.08
C ALA A 232 -16.51 -5.38 4.26
N TYR A 233 -15.93 -4.36 3.64
CA TYR A 233 -16.49 -3.01 3.62
C TYR A 233 -16.56 -2.48 2.18
N PRO A 234 -17.73 -1.99 1.70
CA PRO A 234 -19.03 -2.20 2.33
C PRO A 234 -19.35 -3.69 2.37
N THR A 235 -20.12 -4.13 3.38
CA THR A 235 -20.49 -5.54 3.51
C THR A 235 -21.42 -5.94 2.37
N PRO A 236 -21.04 -6.88 1.48
CA PRO A 236 -21.88 -7.30 0.37
C PRO A 236 -23.17 -7.97 0.84
N GLY A 237 -24.24 -7.83 0.06
CA GLY A 237 -25.48 -8.54 0.33
C GLY A 237 -25.26 -10.06 0.36
N GLY A 238 -25.76 -10.72 1.40
CA GLY A 238 -25.59 -12.16 1.61
C GLY A 238 -24.28 -12.58 2.27
N TYR A 239 -23.35 -11.66 2.54
CA TYR A 239 -22.04 -11.99 3.11
C TYR A 239 -22.16 -12.68 4.49
N ALA A 240 -23.00 -12.15 5.37
CA ALA A 240 -23.28 -12.73 6.69
C ALA A 240 -23.84 -14.17 6.66
N ALA A 241 -24.42 -14.58 5.53
CA ALA A 241 -25.01 -15.91 5.33
C ALA A 241 -24.13 -16.83 4.47
N ALA A 242 -22.95 -16.36 4.04
CA ALA A 242 -22.04 -17.15 3.23
C ALA A 242 -21.52 -18.36 4.01
N THR A 243 -21.39 -19.48 3.33
CA THR A 243 -20.70 -20.65 3.89
C THR A 243 -19.20 -20.38 3.88
N VAL A 244 -18.58 -20.45 5.05
CA VAL A 244 -17.15 -20.24 5.25
C VAL A 244 -16.55 -21.48 5.89
N GLU A 245 -15.24 -21.66 5.72
CA GLU A 245 -14.48 -22.74 6.31
C GLU A 245 -13.51 -22.20 7.37
N PRO A 246 -13.04 -23.02 8.32
CA PRO A 246 -13.56 -24.36 8.65
C PRO A 246 -14.97 -24.26 9.29
N GLU A 247 -15.62 -25.40 9.56
CA GLU A 247 -16.93 -25.46 10.22
C GLU A 247 -16.99 -24.69 11.55
N ALA A 248 -15.85 -24.56 12.24
CA ALA A 248 -15.73 -23.80 13.48
C ALA A 248 -15.87 -22.27 13.29
N ALA A 249 -15.77 -21.75 12.06
CA ALA A 249 -15.97 -20.33 11.77
C ALA A 249 -17.46 -19.98 11.74
N PHE A 250 -17.82 -18.81 12.29
CA PHE A 250 -19.21 -18.37 12.38
C PHE A 250 -19.37 -16.85 12.23
N TRP A 251 -20.56 -16.39 11.86
CA TRP A 251 -20.86 -14.95 11.76
C TRP A 251 -21.25 -14.37 13.13
N ALA A 252 -20.51 -13.36 13.60
CA ALA A 252 -20.80 -12.62 14.82
C ALA A 252 -21.57 -11.33 14.51
N SER A 253 -22.90 -11.37 14.57
CA SER A 253 -23.76 -10.23 14.17
C SER A 253 -23.53 -8.95 14.97
N GLY A 254 -23.10 -9.05 16.24
CA GLY A 254 -22.78 -7.88 17.07
C GLY A 254 -21.50 -7.15 16.64
N LEU A 255 -20.59 -7.85 15.94
CA LEU A 255 -19.36 -7.29 15.39
C LEU A 255 -19.51 -6.95 13.91
N GLY A 256 -20.37 -7.69 13.19
CA GLY A 256 -20.50 -7.55 11.74
C GLY A 256 -19.37 -8.26 10.99
N GLU A 257 -18.84 -9.34 11.56
CA GLU A 257 -17.66 -10.04 11.06
C GLU A 257 -17.79 -11.56 11.23
N PHE A 258 -17.07 -12.33 10.42
CA PHE A 258 -16.82 -13.74 10.67
C PHE A 258 -15.74 -13.91 11.74
N ILE A 259 -15.91 -14.87 12.62
CA ILE A 259 -15.00 -15.21 13.70
C ILE A 259 -14.58 -16.68 13.57
N LEU A 260 -13.29 -16.94 13.69
CA LEU A 260 -12.72 -18.27 13.88
C LEU A 260 -11.96 -18.30 15.21
N PRO A 261 -12.44 -19.05 16.21
CA PRO A 261 -11.74 -19.21 17.48
C PRO A 261 -10.30 -19.71 17.30
N TYR A 262 -9.35 -19.14 18.04
CA TYR A 262 -7.94 -19.49 17.92
C TYR A 262 -7.65 -20.95 18.29
N ASP A 263 -8.35 -21.49 19.28
CA ASP A 263 -8.24 -22.88 19.73
C ASP A 263 -8.61 -23.89 18.63
N ALA A 264 -9.57 -23.55 17.77
CA ALA A 264 -9.92 -24.35 16.59
C ALA A 264 -8.77 -24.45 15.58
N VAL A 265 -7.99 -23.37 15.42
CA VAL A 265 -6.77 -23.38 14.60
C VAL A 265 -5.65 -24.12 15.31
N GLN A 266 -5.40 -23.80 16.58
CA GLN A 266 -4.33 -24.38 17.38
C GLN A 266 -4.45 -25.91 17.53
N GLY A 267 -5.68 -26.41 17.70
CA GLY A 267 -5.99 -27.82 17.90
C GLY A 267 -6.15 -28.63 16.62
N ALA A 268 -6.06 -28.01 15.44
CA ALA A 268 -6.19 -28.71 14.17
C ALA A 268 -4.93 -29.53 13.83
N ASP A 269 -5.10 -30.56 12.99
CA ASP A 269 -3.99 -31.39 12.48
C ASP A 269 -2.98 -30.55 11.66
N ASP A 270 -3.49 -29.59 10.89
CA ASP A 270 -2.71 -28.57 10.19
C ASP A 270 -3.27 -27.17 10.49
N PRO A 271 -2.74 -26.50 11.53
CA PRO A 271 -3.18 -25.16 11.91
C PRO A 271 -2.99 -24.11 10.81
N ASP A 272 -1.88 -24.17 10.06
CA ASP A 272 -1.58 -23.19 9.02
C ASP A 272 -2.59 -23.32 7.86
N ALA A 273 -2.91 -24.56 7.46
CA ALA A 273 -3.94 -24.81 6.44
C ALA A 273 -5.35 -24.45 6.91
N THR A 274 -5.67 -24.69 8.19
CA THR A 274 -6.98 -24.35 8.78
C THR A 274 -7.22 -22.85 8.77
N LEU A 275 -6.22 -22.06 9.18
CA LEU A 275 -6.32 -20.61 9.10
C LEU A 275 -6.38 -20.12 7.65
N LEU A 276 -5.59 -20.70 6.74
CA LEU A 276 -5.63 -20.32 5.33
C LEU A 276 -7.01 -20.57 4.70
N ALA A 277 -7.67 -21.69 5.01
CA ALA A 277 -9.02 -21.99 4.53
C ALA A 277 -10.04 -20.93 5.00
N PHE A 278 -9.90 -20.42 6.22
CA PHE A 278 -10.71 -19.30 6.71
C PHE A 278 -10.47 -18.00 5.96
N LEU A 279 -9.21 -17.64 5.76
CA LEU A 279 -8.86 -16.43 5.02
C LEU A 279 -9.35 -16.50 3.57
N GLU A 280 -9.20 -17.66 2.92
CA GLU A 280 -9.62 -17.87 1.54
C GLU A 280 -11.14 -17.90 1.40
N SER A 281 -11.86 -18.69 2.19
CA SER A 281 -13.32 -18.80 2.08
C SER A 281 -14.04 -17.48 2.40
N THR A 282 -13.59 -16.73 3.41
CA THR A 282 -14.15 -15.41 3.75
C THR A 282 -13.84 -14.35 2.69
N TYR A 283 -12.64 -14.37 2.11
CA TYR A 283 -12.30 -13.52 0.95
C TYR A 283 -13.13 -13.87 -0.28
N LEU A 284 -13.26 -15.16 -0.62
CA LEU A 284 -14.01 -15.62 -1.78
C LEU A 284 -15.48 -15.23 -1.69
N ALA A 285 -16.07 -15.32 -0.50
CA ALA A 285 -17.41 -14.83 -0.23
C ALA A 285 -17.51 -13.32 -0.47
N ALA A 286 -16.56 -12.52 0.04
CA ALA A 286 -16.54 -11.07 -0.12
C ALA A 286 -16.38 -10.66 -1.59
N ALA A 287 -15.38 -11.22 -2.28
CA ALA A 287 -15.07 -10.90 -3.66
C ALA A 287 -16.18 -11.33 -4.64
N SER A 288 -16.76 -12.51 -4.42
CA SER A 288 -17.82 -13.03 -5.30
C SER A 288 -19.14 -12.27 -5.13
N LEU A 289 -19.56 -12.02 -3.88
CA LEU A 289 -20.79 -11.26 -3.59
C LEU A 289 -20.62 -9.77 -3.89
N GLY A 290 -19.41 -9.24 -3.70
CA GLY A 290 -19.01 -7.88 -4.10
C GLY A 290 -18.78 -7.70 -5.60
N ARG A 291 -18.82 -8.79 -6.39
CA ARG A 291 -18.57 -8.79 -7.84
C ARG A 291 -17.23 -8.17 -8.24
N TRP A 292 -16.17 -8.50 -7.50
CA TRP A 292 -14.82 -8.07 -7.82
C TRP A 292 -14.31 -8.74 -9.11
N ASP A 293 -13.37 -8.09 -9.80
CA ASP A 293 -12.69 -8.66 -10.98
C ASP A 293 -11.65 -9.71 -10.55
N ARG A 294 -12.15 -10.90 -10.20
CA ARG A 294 -11.34 -11.98 -9.63
C ARG A 294 -10.26 -12.48 -10.60
N ASP A 295 -10.54 -12.49 -11.90
CA ASP A 295 -9.57 -12.89 -12.92
C ASP A 295 -8.38 -11.93 -13.00
N ALA A 296 -8.60 -10.63 -12.80
CA ALA A 296 -7.54 -9.63 -12.73
C ALA A 296 -6.81 -9.59 -11.38
N LEU A 297 -7.49 -10.00 -10.31
CA LEU A 297 -7.01 -9.83 -8.93
C LEU A 297 -6.37 -11.08 -8.33
N GLU A 298 -6.70 -12.28 -8.79
CA GLU A 298 -6.28 -13.55 -8.18
C GLU A 298 -5.17 -14.22 -8.98
N CYS A 299 -4.35 -15.01 -8.29
CA CYS A 299 -3.40 -15.91 -8.94
C CYS A 299 -3.20 -17.17 -8.10
N ALA A 300 -2.51 -18.17 -8.68
CA ALA A 300 -2.07 -19.31 -7.92
C ALA A 300 -1.19 -18.85 -6.72
N PRO A 301 -1.27 -19.54 -5.56
CA PRO A 301 -0.38 -19.27 -4.43
C PRO A 301 1.10 -19.30 -4.83
N GLY A 302 1.88 -18.39 -4.27
CA GLY A 302 3.29 -18.25 -4.58
C GLY A 302 4.14 -19.40 -4.06
N ILE A 303 5.17 -19.76 -4.82
CA ILE A 303 6.14 -20.80 -4.45
C ILE A 303 7.50 -20.13 -4.19
N ALA A 304 8.14 -20.48 -3.06
CA ALA A 304 9.41 -19.90 -2.67
C ALA A 304 10.49 -20.09 -3.74
N GLY A 305 11.15 -18.98 -4.13
CA GLY A 305 12.21 -18.99 -5.14
C GLY A 305 11.73 -19.13 -6.59
N GLN A 306 10.42 -19.16 -6.84
CA GLN A 306 9.84 -19.32 -8.18
C GLN A 306 9.01 -18.08 -8.53
N PRO A 307 9.47 -17.23 -9.46
CA PRO A 307 8.65 -16.16 -10.00
C PRO A 307 7.39 -16.73 -10.66
N ARG A 308 6.25 -16.08 -10.46
CA ARG A 308 5.01 -16.44 -11.15
C ARG A 308 5.23 -16.36 -12.66
N GLU A 309 4.85 -17.43 -13.36
CA GLU A 309 4.80 -17.40 -14.82
C GLU A 309 3.71 -16.43 -15.28
N ILE A 310 4.11 -15.45 -16.08
CA ILE A 310 3.18 -14.55 -16.74
C ILE A 310 2.95 -15.14 -18.11
N ALA A 311 1.72 -15.61 -18.36
CA ALA A 311 1.32 -15.89 -19.73
C ALA A 311 1.59 -14.61 -20.52
N ALA A 312 2.41 -14.67 -21.57
CA ALA A 312 2.50 -13.57 -22.50
C ALA A 312 1.07 -13.23 -22.88
N SER A 313 0.65 -11.98 -22.63
CA SER A 313 -0.60 -11.49 -23.22
C SER A 313 -0.54 -11.93 -24.68
N PRO A 314 -1.57 -12.61 -25.22
CA PRO A 314 -1.57 -12.88 -26.63
C PRO A 314 -1.24 -11.55 -27.29
N ALA A 315 -0.13 -11.51 -28.04
CA ALA A 315 0.11 -10.40 -28.92
C ALA A 315 -1.24 -10.19 -29.62
N PRO A 316 -1.82 -8.97 -29.58
CA PRO A 316 -3.19 -8.77 -30.04
C PRO A 316 -3.32 -9.53 -31.35
N ALA A 317 -4.25 -10.51 -31.38
CA ALA A 317 -4.42 -11.34 -32.56
C ALA A 317 -4.50 -10.37 -33.73
N ALA A 318 -3.60 -10.51 -34.69
CA ALA A 318 -3.50 -9.62 -35.84
C ALA A 318 -4.74 -9.71 -36.77
N GLU A 319 -5.85 -10.24 -36.28
CA GLU A 319 -6.96 -10.75 -37.08
C GLU A 319 -8.30 -10.05 -36.86
N ASP A 320 -8.43 -9.05 -35.96
CA ASP A 320 -9.69 -8.27 -35.87
C ASP A 320 -9.54 -6.80 -35.43
N ALA A 321 -8.33 -6.25 -35.42
CA ALA A 321 -8.20 -4.80 -35.60
C ALA A 321 -8.40 -4.52 -37.09
N PRO A 322 -9.23 -3.56 -37.52
CA PRO A 322 -9.11 -3.07 -38.89
C PRO A 322 -7.64 -2.72 -39.08
N GLU A 323 -7.01 -3.26 -40.14
CA GLU A 323 -5.63 -2.89 -40.48
C GLU A 323 -5.54 -1.37 -40.32
N PRO A 324 -4.65 -0.85 -39.46
CA PRO A 324 -4.53 0.57 -39.33
C PRO A 324 -4.22 1.12 -40.71
N THR A 325 -5.11 1.99 -41.21
CA THR A 325 -4.97 2.61 -42.53
C THR A 325 -3.51 3.06 -42.67
N PRO A 326 -2.78 2.61 -43.72
CA PRO A 326 -1.40 3.01 -43.93
C PRO A 326 -1.29 4.53 -43.78
N ILE A 327 -0.45 4.99 -42.86
CA ILE A 327 -0.16 6.41 -42.72
C ILE A 327 0.52 6.82 -44.02
N ASP A 328 -0.21 7.50 -44.90
CA ASP A 328 0.35 8.07 -46.12
C ASP A 328 1.04 9.40 -45.77
N PRO A 329 2.38 9.49 -45.85
CA PRO A 329 3.10 10.73 -45.59
C PRO A 329 2.72 11.84 -46.57
N ALA A 330 2.13 11.52 -47.72
CA ALA A 330 1.59 12.51 -48.65
C ALA A 330 0.33 13.22 -48.10
N GLY A 331 -0.33 12.66 -47.09
CA GLY A 331 -1.48 13.25 -46.40
C GLY A 331 -1.15 14.35 -45.39
N ILE A 332 0.14 14.67 -45.17
CA ILE A 332 0.55 15.75 -44.27
C ILE A 332 0.12 17.09 -44.86
N GLN A 333 -0.75 17.79 -44.14
CA GLN A 333 -1.21 19.13 -44.48
C GLN A 333 -0.38 20.17 -43.74
N ARG A 334 -0.25 21.36 -44.33
CA ARG A 334 0.43 22.51 -43.74
C ARG A 334 -0.57 23.65 -43.56
N GLU A 335 -0.78 24.08 -42.33
CA GLU A 335 -1.54 25.28 -42.01
C GLU A 335 -0.56 26.43 -41.70
N GLU A 336 -0.69 27.56 -42.38
CA GLU A 336 0.20 28.71 -42.24
C GLU A 336 -0.54 29.96 -41.76
N GLY A 337 -0.07 30.55 -40.66
CA GLY A 337 -0.42 31.91 -40.24
C GLY A 337 0.68 32.92 -40.63
N PRO A 338 0.64 34.18 -40.16
CA PRO A 338 1.66 35.20 -40.47
C PRO A 338 3.03 34.94 -39.80
N ALA A 339 3.02 34.56 -38.52
CA ALA A 339 4.25 34.34 -37.73
C ALA A 339 4.46 32.87 -37.30
N LYS A 340 3.42 32.04 -37.38
CA LYS A 340 3.43 30.63 -36.97
C LYS A 340 2.84 29.74 -38.06
N GLY A 341 3.06 28.44 -37.95
CA GLY A 341 2.39 27.43 -38.75
C GLY A 341 2.45 26.07 -38.08
N ARG A 342 1.77 25.10 -38.66
CA ARG A 342 1.82 23.71 -38.21
C ARG A 342 1.70 22.74 -39.36
N TYR A 343 2.35 21.59 -39.19
CA TYR A 343 2.15 20.42 -40.03
C TYR A 343 1.24 19.46 -39.27
N LEU A 344 0.26 18.91 -39.95
CA LEU A 344 -0.75 18.06 -39.33
C LEU A 344 -1.08 16.87 -40.21
N LEU A 345 -1.41 15.77 -39.55
CA LEU A 345 -1.92 14.57 -40.18
C LEU A 345 -3.21 14.16 -39.44
N ARG A 346 -4.31 14.05 -40.18
CA ARG A 346 -5.63 13.65 -39.67
C ARG A 346 -5.99 12.28 -40.22
N GLY A 347 -6.50 11.40 -39.36
CA GLY A 347 -6.95 10.05 -39.73
C GLY A 347 -7.66 9.39 -38.55
N ASP A 348 -8.64 8.52 -38.82
CA ASP A 348 -9.36 7.76 -37.77
C ASP A 348 -9.91 8.62 -36.61
N GLY A 349 -10.31 9.87 -36.88
CA GLY A 349 -10.79 10.82 -35.87
C GLY A 349 -9.70 11.39 -34.93
N LEU A 350 -8.43 11.12 -35.21
CA LEU A 350 -7.25 11.56 -34.47
C LEU A 350 -6.44 12.57 -35.28
N GLU A 351 -5.67 13.42 -34.59
CA GLU A 351 -4.80 14.43 -35.18
C GLU A 351 -3.40 14.35 -34.55
N ALA A 352 -2.37 14.24 -35.39
CA ALA A 352 -0.99 14.46 -35.00
C ALA A 352 -0.53 15.82 -35.55
N GLU A 353 0.25 16.56 -34.78
CA GLU A 353 0.70 17.90 -35.18
C GLU A 353 2.16 18.19 -34.79
N MET A 354 2.79 19.04 -35.60
CA MET A 354 4.07 19.67 -35.33
C MET A 354 3.96 21.17 -35.61
N SER A 355 4.07 21.99 -34.58
CA SER A 355 4.02 23.44 -34.70
C SER A 355 5.41 24.06 -34.86
N TYR A 356 5.44 25.21 -35.53
CA TYR A 356 6.63 26.01 -35.69
C TYR A 356 6.33 27.51 -35.69
N SER A 357 7.34 28.29 -35.34
CA SER A 357 7.34 29.75 -35.39
C SER A 357 8.40 30.25 -36.40
N ARG A 358 8.14 31.34 -37.11
CA ARG A 358 9.11 31.97 -38.03
C ARG A 358 9.83 33.14 -37.36
N ALA A 359 11.15 33.05 -37.28
CA ALA A 359 12.01 34.12 -36.81
C ALA A 359 12.69 34.79 -38.01
N GLY A 360 12.08 35.87 -38.50
CA GLY A 360 12.52 36.56 -39.71
C GLY A 360 12.35 35.72 -40.99
N ALA A 361 13.07 36.08 -42.05
CA ALA A 361 12.89 35.45 -43.37
C ALA A 361 13.58 34.07 -43.50
N ARG A 362 14.52 33.75 -42.61
CA ARG A 362 15.45 32.63 -42.79
C ARG A 362 15.38 31.52 -41.74
N LEU A 363 14.69 31.71 -40.61
CA LEU A 363 14.70 30.74 -39.50
C LEU A 363 13.30 30.24 -39.16
N LEU A 364 13.18 28.91 -39.07
CA LEU A 364 12.01 28.18 -38.57
C LEU A 364 12.35 27.56 -37.22
N ILE A 365 11.53 27.79 -36.20
CA ILE A 365 11.72 27.23 -34.86
C ILE A 365 10.65 26.17 -34.64
N ILE A 366 11.03 24.90 -34.51
CA ILE A 366 10.09 23.83 -34.17
C ILE A 366 9.94 23.80 -32.66
N ASP A 367 8.76 24.18 -32.16
CA ASP A 367 8.50 24.37 -30.73
C ASP A 367 7.72 23.21 -30.09
N HIS A 368 6.91 22.47 -30.86
CA HIS A 368 6.14 21.33 -30.34
C HIS A 368 5.92 20.22 -31.38
N THR A 369 5.80 18.98 -30.90
CA THR A 369 5.39 17.82 -31.70
C THR A 369 4.55 16.89 -30.83
N SER A 370 3.33 16.58 -31.26
CA SER A 370 2.40 15.70 -30.55
C SER A 370 1.85 14.63 -31.49
N VAL A 371 1.86 13.39 -31.04
CA VAL A 371 1.33 12.23 -31.76
C VAL A 371 0.42 11.46 -30.80
N PRO A 372 -0.84 11.17 -31.17
CA PRO A 372 -1.74 10.36 -30.36
C PRO A 372 -1.16 8.99 -30.02
N ASP A 373 -1.51 8.46 -28.84
CA ASP A 373 -0.98 7.17 -28.36
C ASP A 373 -1.30 6.01 -29.30
N ALA A 374 -2.46 6.03 -29.95
CA ALA A 374 -2.88 5.05 -30.96
C ALA A 374 -1.95 4.99 -32.19
N TRP A 375 -1.15 6.03 -32.43
CA TRP A 375 -0.23 6.15 -33.57
C TRP A 375 1.25 6.01 -33.18
N ARG A 376 1.56 5.71 -31.91
CA ARG A 376 2.92 5.43 -31.46
C ARG A 376 3.51 4.23 -32.23
N GLY A 377 4.82 4.25 -32.45
CA GLY A 377 5.53 3.21 -33.21
C GLY A 377 5.41 3.32 -34.74
N ARG A 378 4.54 4.19 -35.27
CA ARG A 378 4.31 4.35 -36.72
C ARG A 378 5.11 5.48 -37.39
N LYS A 379 6.11 6.02 -36.69
CA LYS A 379 6.98 7.12 -37.16
C LYS A 379 6.26 8.41 -37.62
N VAL A 380 5.01 8.64 -37.22
CA VAL A 380 4.24 9.83 -37.63
C VAL A 380 4.97 11.13 -37.29
N GLY A 381 5.50 11.25 -36.07
CA GLY A 381 6.28 12.43 -35.67
C GLY A 381 7.55 12.64 -36.50
N GLU A 382 8.23 11.56 -36.91
CA GLU A 382 9.40 11.62 -37.80
C GLU A 382 9.00 12.15 -39.18
N HIS A 383 7.86 11.70 -39.72
CA HIS A 383 7.34 12.18 -41.01
C HIS A 383 6.95 13.67 -40.98
N LEU A 384 6.34 14.15 -39.89
CA LEU A 384 6.04 15.58 -39.71
C LEU A 384 7.32 16.43 -39.71
N VAL A 385 8.34 16.01 -38.96
CA VAL A 385 9.64 16.70 -38.90
C VAL A 385 10.36 16.64 -40.24
N ARG A 386 10.37 15.47 -40.90
CA ARG A 386 10.98 15.29 -42.23
C ARG A 386 10.34 16.22 -43.26
N ARG A 387 9.01 16.35 -43.26
CA ARG A 387 8.33 17.25 -44.19
C ARG A 387 8.72 18.71 -43.94
N ALA A 388 8.87 19.12 -42.69
CA ALA A 388 9.36 20.45 -42.36
C ALA A 388 10.81 20.68 -42.80
N VAL A 389 11.67 19.67 -42.69
CA VAL A 389 13.05 19.68 -43.20
C VAL A 389 13.08 19.87 -44.72
N GLU A 390 12.26 19.10 -45.45
CA GLU A 390 12.16 19.20 -46.91
C GLU A 390 11.66 20.58 -47.35
N ASP A 391 10.61 21.10 -46.72
CA ASP A 391 10.09 22.44 -46.99
C ASP A 391 11.11 23.54 -46.67
N ALA A 392 11.84 23.42 -45.55
CA ALA A 392 12.90 24.35 -45.19
C ALA A 392 14.04 24.33 -46.21
N ARG A 393 14.46 23.14 -46.65
CA ARG A 393 15.48 22.94 -47.68
C ARG A 393 15.05 23.58 -49.00
N ALA A 394 13.82 23.34 -49.44
CA ALA A 394 13.27 23.93 -50.66
C ALA A 394 13.17 25.46 -50.59
N ALA A 395 12.86 26.01 -49.41
CA ALA A 395 12.74 27.44 -49.18
C ALA A 395 14.07 28.14 -48.83
N GLY A 396 15.19 27.41 -48.75
CA GLY A 396 16.48 27.96 -48.31
C GLY A 396 16.46 28.51 -46.87
N ARG A 397 15.67 27.91 -45.99
CA ARG A 397 15.53 28.27 -44.58
C ARG A 397 16.30 27.30 -43.68
N LEU A 398 16.69 27.79 -42.50
CA LEU A 398 17.27 27.00 -41.42
C LEU A 398 16.20 26.65 -40.38
N ILE A 399 16.43 25.57 -39.64
CA ILE A 399 15.57 25.05 -38.58
C ILE A 399 16.33 25.07 -37.25
N LEU A 400 15.67 25.57 -36.20
CA LEU A 400 16.08 25.44 -34.81
C LEU A 400 15.08 24.52 -34.07
N PRO A 401 15.45 23.26 -33.74
CA PRO A 401 14.53 22.32 -33.11
C PRO A 401 14.55 22.45 -31.58
N LEU A 402 13.71 23.34 -31.02
CA LEU A 402 13.59 23.50 -29.56
C LEU A 402 12.76 22.40 -28.91
N CYS A 403 11.80 21.82 -29.63
CA CYS A 403 11.08 20.65 -29.18
C CYS A 403 12.05 19.48 -28.93
N PRO A 404 12.06 18.85 -27.74
CA PRO A 404 12.96 17.73 -27.44
C PRO A 404 12.83 16.56 -28.43
N PHE A 405 11.61 16.29 -28.92
CA PHE A 405 11.38 15.26 -29.93
C PHE A 405 12.04 15.62 -31.26
N ALA A 406 11.80 16.84 -31.77
CA ALA A 406 12.41 17.30 -33.02
C ALA A 406 13.95 17.28 -32.93
N LYS A 407 14.51 17.74 -31.80
CA LYS A 407 15.96 17.68 -31.54
C LYS A 407 16.49 16.26 -31.64
N ALA A 408 15.84 15.31 -30.97
CA ALA A 408 16.22 13.89 -31.04
C ALA A 408 16.13 13.30 -32.46
N GLN A 409 15.22 13.79 -33.31
CA GLN A 409 15.18 13.37 -34.72
C GLN A 409 16.37 13.95 -35.50
N PHE A 410 16.70 15.23 -35.33
CA PHE A 410 17.91 15.81 -35.93
C PHE A 410 19.20 15.09 -35.48
N ASP A 411 19.29 14.68 -34.21
CA ASP A 411 20.44 13.92 -33.71
C ASP A 411 20.57 12.53 -34.38
N ARG A 412 19.45 11.90 -34.77
CA ARG A 412 19.41 10.59 -35.44
C ARG A 412 19.60 10.66 -36.96
N HIS A 413 19.34 11.82 -37.56
CA HIS A 413 19.34 12.05 -39.00
C HIS A 413 20.39 13.10 -39.37
N ALA A 414 21.64 12.67 -39.48
CA ALA A 414 22.76 13.54 -39.85
C ALA A 414 22.57 14.21 -41.21
N GLU A 415 21.81 13.58 -42.11
CA GLU A 415 21.44 14.11 -43.42
C GLU A 415 20.48 15.31 -43.37
N TRP A 416 19.94 15.67 -42.19
CA TRP A 416 19.11 16.88 -42.00
C TRP A 416 19.92 18.08 -41.49
N HIS A 417 21.21 17.89 -41.18
CA HIS A 417 22.06 18.94 -40.61
C HIS A 417 22.43 20.04 -41.60
N ASP A 418 22.08 19.87 -42.88
CA ASP A 418 22.22 20.88 -43.92
C ASP A 418 21.26 22.06 -43.73
N VAL A 419 20.11 21.82 -43.09
CA VAL A 419 19.14 22.87 -42.73
C VAL A 419 19.14 23.20 -41.23
N LEU A 420 20.02 22.61 -40.42
CA LEU A 420 20.08 22.89 -38.98
C LEU A 420 20.78 24.23 -38.71
N ASP A 421 20.16 25.12 -37.92
CA ASP A 421 20.80 26.34 -37.45
C ASP A 421 21.88 25.97 -36.41
N LYS A 422 23.14 26.34 -36.70
CA LYS A 422 24.33 25.98 -35.89
C LYS A 422 24.76 27.09 -34.92
N ARG A 423 23.90 28.10 -34.74
CA ARG A 423 24.19 29.30 -33.94
C ARG A 423 23.80 29.16 -32.48
#